data_AF-A0A3G4W5X0-F1
#
_entry.id   AF-A0A3G4W5X0-F1
#
_cell.length_a   1.000
_cell.length_b   1.000
_cell.length_c   1.000
_cell.angle_alpha   90.00
_cell.angle_beta   90.00
_cell.angle_gamma   90.00
#
_symmetry.space_group_name_H-M   'P 1'
#
loop_
_entity.id
_entity.type
_entity.pdbx_description
1 polymer ?
#
loop_
_entity_poly.entity_id
_entity_poly.type
_entity_poly.pdbx_seq_one_letter_code
_entity_poly.pdbx_strand_id
1 'polypeptide(L)' 'MNVVLRGLQESGLLDPPATVETGRARPTSLTDEGRRRLNAAQGDVYSIEARMIEAIPDERLAGLLEDLDRIGHALS' A
#
# COMPACT_ATOMS: atom_id res chain seq x y z
N MET A 1 -18.57 2.37 0.54
CA MET A 1 -18.10 1.62 -0.64
C MET A 1 -16.72 2.15 -0.98
N ASN A 2 -15.67 1.32 -0.96
CA ASN A 2 -14.29 1.80 -1.16
C ASN A 2 -14.03 2.01 -2.67
N VAL A 3 -13.77 3.27 -3.08
CA VAL A 3 -13.56 3.65 -4.50
C VAL A 3 -12.35 2.94 -5.09
N VAL A 4 -11.31 2.70 -4.29
CA VAL A 4 -10.10 1.99 -4.71
C VAL A 4 -10.42 0.55 -5.07
N LEU A 5 -11.16 -0.17 -4.21
CA LEU A 5 -11.55 -1.55 -4.49
C LEU A 5 -12.39 -1.68 -5.76
N ARG A 6 -13.29 -0.72 -6.00
CA ARG A 6 -14.09 -0.68 -7.24
C ARG A 6 -13.20 -0.51 -8.46
N GLY A 7 -12.28 0.46 -8.45
CA GLY A 7 -11.37 0.69 -9.57
C GLY A 7 -10.44 -0.51 -9.85
N LEU A 8 -9.97 -1.18 -8.81
CA LEU A 8 -9.17 -2.41 -8.94
C LEU A 8 -9.98 -3.57 -9.54
N GLN A 9 -11.25 -3.71 -9.17
CA GLN A 9 -12.15 -4.72 -9.73
C GLN A 9 -12.50 -4.43 -11.20
N GLU A 10 -12.85 -3.18 -11.53
CA GLU A 10 -13.11 -2.73 -12.91
C GLU A 10 -11.89 -2.92 -13.82
N SER A 11 -10.68 -2.86 -13.24
CA SER A 11 -9.41 -3.09 -13.93
C SER A 11 -8.99 -4.57 -14.01
N GLY A 12 -9.79 -5.52 -13.48
CA GLY A 12 -9.49 -6.95 -13.51
C GLY A 12 -8.31 -7.38 -12.62
N LEU A 13 -7.93 -6.58 -11.63
CA LEU A 13 -6.80 -6.85 -10.74
C LEU A 13 -7.18 -7.67 -9.51
N LEU A 14 -8.49 -7.84 -9.31
CA LEU A 14 -9.07 -8.62 -8.23
C LEU A 14 -9.78 -9.84 -8.81
N ASP A 15 -9.66 -10.97 -8.13
CA ASP A 15 -10.48 -12.13 -8.44
C ASP A 15 -11.95 -11.75 -8.33
N PRO A 16 -12.81 -12.27 -9.24
CA PRO A 16 -14.25 -12.06 -9.13
C PRO A 16 -14.71 -12.46 -7.74
N PRO A 17 -15.57 -11.66 -7.08
CA PRO A 17 -16.15 -12.09 -5.83
C PRO A 17 -16.88 -13.41 -6.07
N ALA A 18 -16.44 -14.49 -5.44
CA ALA A 18 -17.20 -15.73 -5.43
C ALA A 18 -18.58 -15.38 -4.86
N THR A 19 -19.64 -15.54 -5.65
CA THR A 19 -21.01 -15.32 -5.20
C THR A 19 -21.25 -16.21 -3.99
N VAL A 20 -21.32 -15.62 -2.80
CA VAL A 20 -21.73 -16.33 -1.59
C VAL A 20 -23.12 -15.79 -1.25
N GLU A 21 -24.14 -16.63 -1.35
CA GLU A 21 -25.53 -16.26 -1.06
C GLU A 21 -25.74 -15.81 0.39
N THR A 22 -24.87 -16.20 1.33
CA THR A 22 -24.85 -15.71 2.72
C THR A 22 -23.43 -15.80 3.31
N GLY A 23 -22.93 -14.72 3.92
CA GLY A 23 -21.64 -14.70 4.65
C GLY A 23 -20.85 -13.41 4.47
N ARG A 24 -19.98 -13.07 5.44
CA ARG A 24 -19.04 -11.92 5.32
C ARG A 24 -18.22 -12.09 4.04
N ALA A 25 -18.20 -11.06 3.21
CA ALA A 25 -17.47 -11.04 1.94
C ALA A 25 -16.05 -11.60 2.14
N ARG A 26 -15.66 -12.61 1.35
CA ARG A 26 -14.31 -13.18 1.39
C ARG A 26 -13.28 -12.07 1.07
N PRO A 27 -12.06 -12.15 1.65
CA PRO A 27 -10.99 -11.22 1.29
C PRO A 27 -10.80 -11.21 -0.22
N THR A 28 -10.89 -10.02 -0.82
CA THR A 28 -10.65 -9.87 -2.25
C THR A 28 -9.21 -10.24 -2.55
N SER A 29 -9.01 -11.30 -3.35
CA SER A 29 -7.68 -11.79 -3.71
C SER A 29 -7.21 -11.09 -4.99
N LEU A 30 -5.90 -10.85 -5.10
CA LEU A 30 -5.31 -10.32 -6.33
C LEU A 30 -5.23 -11.43 -7.38
N THR A 31 -5.58 -11.09 -8.62
CA THR A 31 -5.22 -11.93 -9.77
C THR A 31 -3.70 -11.96 -9.94
N ASP A 32 -3.17 -12.84 -10.78
CA ASP A 32 -1.75 -12.83 -11.14
C ASP A 32 -1.31 -11.48 -11.71
N GLU A 33 -2.17 -10.85 -12.51
CA GLU A 33 -1.94 -9.50 -13.03
C GLU A 33 -1.98 -8.45 -11.92
N GLY A 34 -2.94 -8.54 -11.00
CA GLY A 34 -2.99 -7.69 -9.81
C GLY A 34 -1.70 -7.78 -8.97
N ARG A 35 -1.16 -8.99 -8.80
CA ARG A 35 0.10 -9.22 -8.08
C ARG A 35 1.30 -8.64 -8.83
N ARG A 36 1.38 -8.81 -10.15
CA ARG A 36 2.44 -8.19 -10.97
C ARG A 36 2.43 -6.67 -10.86
N ARG A 37 1.26 -6.04 -10.97
CA ARG A 37 1.14 -4.58 -10.83
C ARG A 37 1.47 -4.09 -9.43
N LEU A 38 1.04 -4.82 -8.39
CA LEU A 38 1.42 -4.50 -7.01
C LEU A 38 2.94 -4.54 -6.84
N ASN A 39 3.60 -5.59 -7.32
CA ASN A 39 5.06 -5.71 -7.21
C ASN A 39 5.77 -4.58 -7.96
N ALA A 40 5.30 -4.19 -9.14
CA ALA A 40 5.86 -3.07 -9.90
C ALA A 40 5.70 -1.74 -9.13
N ALA A 41 4.49 -1.47 -8.63
CA ALA A 41 4.21 -0.27 -7.84
C ALA A 41 5.05 -0.22 -6.54
N GLN A 42 5.22 -1.36 -5.87
CA GLN A 42 6.10 -1.46 -4.69
C GLN A 42 7.55 -1.17 -5.06
N GLY A 43 8.04 -1.70 -6.18
CA GLY A 43 9.38 -1.40 -6.69
C GLY A 43 9.59 0.09 -6.94
N ASP A 44 8.62 0.75 -7.58
CA ASP A 44 8.67 2.19 -7.83
C ASP A 44 8.67 2.99 -6.53
N VAL A 45 7.78 2.65 -5.59
CA VAL A 45 7.70 3.31 -4.27
C VAL A 45 9.00 3.15 -3.49
N TYR A 46 9.54 1.93 -3.37
CA TYR A 46 10.78 1.70 -2.65
C TYR A 46 11.98 2.39 -3.32
N SER A 47 12.00 2.46 -4.65
CA SER A 47 13.05 3.18 -5.37
C SER A 47 13.00 4.69 -5.09
N ILE A 48 11.80 5.27 -5.01
CA ILE A 48 11.62 6.67 -4.66
C ILE A 48 11.99 6.90 -3.20
N GLU A 49 11.52 6.03 -2.29
CA GLU A 49 11.84 6.09 -0.87
C GLU A 49 13.35 6.07 -0.64
N ALA A 50 14.07 5.12 -1.24
CA ALA A 50 15.52 5.03 -1.19
C ALA A 50 16.20 6.34 -1.63
N ARG A 51 15.78 6.90 -2.77
CA ARG A 51 16.33 8.18 -3.27
C ARG A 51 16.01 9.37 -2.36
N MET A 52 14.86 9.36 -1.71
CA MET A 52 14.48 10.41 -0.77
C MET A 52 15.32 10.34 0.51
N ILE A 53 15.54 9.13 1.06
CA ILE A 53 16.31 8.96 2.29
C ILE A 53 17.82 9.11 2.08
N GLU A 54 18.35 8.79 0.89
CA GLU A 54 19.76 9.03 0.53
C GLU A 54 20.18 10.50 0.65
N ALA A 55 19.24 11.43 0.56
CA ALA A 55 19.51 12.86 0.77
C ALA A 55 19.71 13.25 2.25
N ILE A 56 19.47 12.32 3.18
CA ILE A 56 19.57 12.53 4.62
C ILE A 56 20.83 11.80 5.12
N PRO A 57 21.75 12.48 5.82
CA PRO A 57 22.88 11.81 6.45
C PRO A 57 22.42 10.73 7.42
N ASP A 58 23.08 9.56 7.42
CA ASP A 58 22.69 8.39 8.21
C ASP A 58 22.53 8.71 9.70
N GLU A 59 23.41 9.56 10.24
CA GLU A 59 23.39 10.00 11.64
C GLU A 59 22.15 10.82 12.01
N ARG A 60 21.44 11.38 11.02
CA ARG A 60 20.23 12.18 11.23
C ARG A 60 18.94 11.40 11.03
N LEU A 61 18.98 10.26 10.36
CA LEU A 61 17.77 9.52 9.99
C LEU A 61 17.00 9.03 11.23
N ALA A 62 17.71 8.48 12.22
CA ALA A 62 17.10 8.02 13.46
C ALA A 62 16.39 9.17 14.22
N GLY A 63 17.03 10.34 14.32
CA GLY A 63 16.43 11.51 14.98
C GLY A 63 15.20 12.03 14.24
N LEU A 64 15.22 12.04 12.89
CA LEU A 64 14.06 12.42 12.10
C LEU A 64 12.87 11.49 12.31
N LEU A 65 13.12 10.17 12.39
CA LEU A 65 12.07 9.19 12.65
C LEU A 65 11.45 9.37 14.04
N GLU A 66 12.26 9.63 15.07
CA GLU A 66 11.75 9.95 16.41
C GLU A 66 10.87 11.20 16.41
N ASP A 67 11.26 12.25 15.70
CA ASP A 67 10.48 13.49 15.62
C ASP A 67 9.15 13.29 14.89
N LEU A 68 9.13 12.50 13.80
CA LEU A 68 7.91 12.16 13.09
C LEU A 68 6.95 11.32 13.96
N ASP A 69 7.48 10.38 14.75
CA ASP A 69 6.68 9.58 15.69
C ASP A 69 6.03 10.46 16.76
N ARG A 70 6.79 11.41 17.33
CA ARG A 70 6.25 12.40 18.30
C ARG A 70 5.15 13.25 17.69
N ILE A 71 5.33 13.73 16.45
CA ILE A 71 4.31 14.50 15.73
C ILE A 71 3.06 13.65 15.52
N GLY A 72 3.21 12.40 15.10
CA GLY A 72 2.10 11.46 14.93
C GLY A 72 1.28 11.30 16.20
N HIS A 73 1.94 11.03 17.33
CA HIS A 73 1.31 10.91 18.64
C HIS A 73 0.59 12.20 19.09
N ALA A 74 1.05 13.38 18.69
CA ALA A 74 0.41 14.64 19.03
C ALA A 74 -0.87 14.92 18.22
N LEU A 75 -1.06 14.24 17.08
CA LEU A 75 -2.18 14.43 16.15
C LEU A 75 -3.30 13.38 16.29
N SER A 76 -3.03 12.27 16.98
CA SER A 76 -3.98 11.18 17.28
C SER A 76 -4.76 11.44 18.56
#